data_AF-A0A7W0R2A3-F1
#
_entry.id   AF-A0A7W0R2A3-F1
#
_cell.length_a   1.000
_cell.length_b   1.000
_cell.length_c   1.000
_cell.angle_alpha   90.00
_cell.angle_beta   90.00
_cell.angle_gamma   90.00
#
_symmetry.space_group_name_H-M   'P 1'
#
loop_
_entity.id
_entity.type
_entity.pdbx_description
1 polymer ?
#
loop_
_entity_poly.entity_id
_entity_poly.type
_entity_poly.pdbx_seq_one_letter_code
_entity_poly.pdbx_strand_id
1 'polypeptide(L)'
;YDITGANEQDPVKVGYWNIDEVRPSIDGGMRCTAHVFDIHQKEGIMTIAFYNGGVRVVDLKGLVGVSLGETQLSGGMKQIGFYQFSDSDSWAAKTPKIARDGDFFLYGNDLSRGMDIYHFDAGGEKSKNKGRFMSPTEAELYLSKNVGEIPADYEMVCLIPQR
;
A
#
# COMPACT_ATOMS: atom_id res chain seq x y z
N TYR A 1 -4.03 1.92 13.59
CA TYR A 1 -4.34 1.87 15.02
C TYR A 1 -5.39 0.78 15.24
N ASP A 2 -5.28 0.03 16.33
CA ASP A 2 -6.37 -0.82 16.81
C ASP A 2 -7.30 0.04 17.66
N ILE A 3 -8.58 -0.02 17.32
CA ILE A 3 -9.68 0.73 17.96
C ILE A 3 -10.81 -0.22 18.37
N THR A 4 -10.52 -1.51 18.57
CA THR A 4 -11.55 -2.50 18.90
C THR A 4 -11.74 -2.65 20.41
N GLY A 5 -12.99 -2.82 20.86
CA GLY A 5 -13.31 -3.13 22.25
C GLY A 5 -12.86 -2.04 23.23
N ALA A 6 -12.02 -2.39 24.21
CA ALA A 6 -11.50 -1.44 25.18
C ALA A 6 -10.62 -0.33 24.54
N ASN A 7 -10.07 -0.59 23.35
CA ASN A 7 -9.20 0.35 22.62
C ASN A 7 -9.99 1.42 21.85
N GLU A 8 -11.33 1.41 21.89
CA GLU A 8 -12.17 2.46 21.29
C GLU A 8 -11.92 3.85 21.91
N GLN A 9 -11.65 3.90 23.21
CA GLN A 9 -11.37 5.15 23.95
C GLN A 9 -9.87 5.45 24.10
N ASP A 10 -9.02 4.46 23.87
CA ASP A 10 -7.56 4.61 23.89
C ASP A 10 -6.91 3.85 22.71
N PRO A 11 -6.91 4.45 21.50
CA PRO A 11 -6.41 3.80 20.29
C PRO A 11 -4.94 3.39 20.37
N VAL A 12 -4.65 2.13 20.09
CA VAL A 12 -3.28 1.60 20.15
C VAL A 12 -2.63 1.59 18.77
N LYS A 13 -1.44 2.17 18.62
CA LYS A 13 -0.72 2.14 17.34
C LYS A 13 -0.16 0.73 17.08
N VAL A 14 -0.76 0.00 16.14
CA VAL A 14 -0.32 -1.36 15.77
C VAL A 14 0.60 -1.43 14.55
N GLY A 15 0.59 -0.40 13.71
CA GLY A 15 1.38 -0.40 12.49
C GLY A 15 1.48 0.95 11.81
N TYR A 16 2.36 1.01 10.82
CA TYR A 16 2.69 2.21 10.07
C TYR A 16 3.20 1.84 8.68
N TRP A 17 2.70 2.52 7.66
CA TRP A 17 3.20 2.41 6.30
C TRP A 17 3.30 3.80 5.67
N ASN A 18 4.39 4.04 4.96
CA ASN A 18 4.57 5.18 4.06
C ASN A 18 5.08 4.68 2.72
N ILE A 19 5.01 5.52 1.68
CA ILE A 19 5.84 5.35 0.50
C ILE A 19 7.33 5.54 0.85
N ASP A 20 8.20 4.93 0.06
CA ASP A 20 9.66 5.04 0.13
C ASP A 20 10.21 6.31 -0.55
N GLU A 21 9.34 7.10 -1.19
CA GLU A 21 9.69 8.39 -1.77
C GLU A 21 9.87 9.46 -0.69
N VAL A 22 11.12 9.87 -0.46
CA VAL A 22 11.46 10.99 0.44
C VAL A 22 11.95 12.17 -0.39
N ARG A 23 11.12 13.19 -0.57
CA ARG A 23 11.53 14.46 -1.19
C ARG A 23 11.20 15.66 -0.31
N PRO A 24 12.10 16.66 -0.22
CA PRO A 24 11.82 17.89 0.50
C PRO A 24 10.59 18.62 -0.08
N SER A 25 9.65 19.01 0.77
CA SER A 25 8.44 19.76 0.37
C SER A 25 8.68 21.26 0.11
N ILE A 26 9.94 21.67 -0.03
CA ILE A 26 10.38 23.08 0.08
C ILE A 26 10.25 23.87 -1.22
N ASP A 27 9.97 23.25 -2.36
CA ASP A 27 10.03 23.92 -3.66
C ASP A 27 8.64 24.30 -4.23
N GLY A 28 7.63 24.49 -3.37
CA GLY A 28 6.32 25.07 -3.75
C GLY A 28 5.45 24.22 -4.68
N GLY A 29 5.96 23.13 -5.24
CA GLY A 29 5.26 22.25 -6.19
C GLY A 29 5.19 20.77 -5.80
N MET A 30 6.07 20.28 -4.91
CA MET A 30 6.11 18.86 -4.55
C MET A 30 5.39 18.57 -3.23
N ARG A 31 4.25 17.90 -3.34
CA ARG A 31 3.42 17.38 -2.23
C ARG A 31 3.47 15.87 -2.32
N CYS A 32 3.91 15.15 -1.29
CA CYS A 32 3.81 13.67 -1.20
C CYS A 32 2.59 13.24 -0.35
N THR A 33 1.54 14.06 -0.36
CA THR A 33 0.35 13.81 0.45
C THR A 33 -0.51 12.75 -0.24
N ALA A 34 -0.79 11.67 0.49
CA ALA A 34 -1.85 10.74 0.14
C ALA A 34 -3.18 11.50 0.02
N HIS A 35 -3.88 11.37 -1.10
CA HIS A 35 -5.11 12.14 -1.31
C HIS A 35 -6.36 11.29 -1.11
N VAL A 36 -6.62 10.33 -2.01
CA VAL A 36 -7.75 9.41 -1.88
C VAL A 36 -7.27 7.97 -1.98
N PHE A 37 -7.67 7.15 -1.01
CA PHE A 37 -7.50 5.71 -1.04
C PHE A 37 -8.84 4.97 -1.19
N ASP A 38 -8.76 3.70 -1.55
CA ASP A 38 -9.86 2.74 -1.52
C ASP A 38 -9.40 1.46 -0.85
N ILE A 39 -10.28 0.82 -0.09
CA ILE A 39 -9.97 -0.42 0.62
C ILE A 39 -10.91 -1.54 0.15
N HIS A 40 -10.32 -2.53 -0.49
CA HIS A 40 -10.95 -3.78 -0.91
C HIS A 40 -10.77 -4.82 0.20
N GLN A 41 -11.63 -4.74 1.22
CA GLN A 41 -11.48 -5.51 2.45
C GLN A 41 -11.42 -7.03 2.24
N LYS A 42 -12.21 -7.57 1.29
CA LYS A 42 -12.25 -9.01 1.01
C LYS A 42 -10.93 -9.51 0.42
N GLU A 43 -10.32 -8.69 -0.43
CA GLU A 43 -9.07 -9.00 -1.12
C GLU A 43 -7.85 -8.63 -0.27
N GLY A 44 -8.04 -7.78 0.75
CA GLY A 44 -6.98 -7.24 1.59
C GLY A 44 -6.10 -6.26 0.83
N ILE A 45 -6.67 -5.47 -0.08
CA ILE A 45 -5.94 -4.54 -0.93
C ILE A 45 -6.38 -3.11 -0.64
N MET A 46 -5.43 -2.18 -0.63
CA MET A 46 -5.67 -0.75 -0.69
C MET A 46 -5.09 -0.18 -1.98
N THR A 47 -5.86 0.64 -2.68
CA THR A 47 -5.34 1.49 -3.76
C THR A 47 -5.27 2.92 -3.26
N ILE A 48 -4.23 3.65 -3.63
CA ILE A 48 -4.03 5.01 -3.12
C ILE A 48 -3.36 5.88 -4.16
N ALA A 49 -3.82 7.13 -4.26
CA ALA A 49 -3.19 8.16 -5.06
C ALA A 49 -2.40 9.12 -4.17
N PHE A 50 -1.25 9.53 -4.69
CA PHE A 50 -0.39 10.54 -4.13
C PHE A 50 -0.19 11.66 -5.15
N TYR A 51 -0.26 12.90 -4.68
CA TYR A 51 0.40 13.99 -5.39
C TYR A 51 1.89 13.67 -5.52
N ASN A 52 2.51 13.93 -6.68
CA ASN A 52 3.92 13.64 -7.01
C ASN A 52 4.39 12.17 -6.87
N GLY A 53 3.59 11.31 -6.23
CA GLY A 53 3.87 9.91 -5.99
C GLY A 53 2.99 8.96 -6.80
N GLY A 54 2.21 9.47 -7.76
CA GLY A 54 1.40 8.67 -8.67
C GLY A 54 0.39 7.77 -7.95
N VAL A 55 0.25 6.54 -8.43
CA VAL A 55 -0.70 5.56 -7.88
C VAL A 55 0.03 4.36 -7.28
N ARG A 56 -0.46 3.86 -6.15
CA ARG A 56 0.08 2.69 -5.43
C ARG A 56 -1.01 1.66 -5.15
N VAL A 57 -0.59 0.40 -5.07
CA VAL A 57 -1.36 -0.76 -4.63
C VAL A 57 -0.64 -1.34 -3.42
N VAL A 58 -1.37 -1.52 -2.32
CA VAL A 58 -0.83 -1.95 -1.03
C VAL A 58 -1.59 -3.18 -0.54
N ASP A 59 -0.86 -4.23 -0.17
CA ASP A 59 -1.37 -5.38 0.55
C ASP A 59 -1.55 -5.04 2.04
N LEU A 60 -2.77 -5.20 2.54
CA LEU A 60 -3.19 -4.95 3.91
C LEU A 60 -3.16 -6.20 4.80
N LYS A 61 -2.80 -7.38 4.28
CA LYS A 61 -2.87 -8.65 5.03
C LYS A 61 -1.90 -8.71 6.21
N GLY A 62 -0.87 -7.87 6.23
CA GLY A 62 -0.03 -7.62 7.40
C GLY A 62 -0.28 -6.22 7.94
N LEU A 63 -1.23 -5.99 8.86
CA LEU A 63 -1.45 -4.62 9.39
C LEU A 63 -0.43 -4.18 10.44
N VAL A 64 0.24 -5.15 11.07
CA VAL A 64 1.06 -4.94 12.26
C VAL A 64 2.52 -4.80 11.86
N GLY A 65 3.18 -3.76 12.35
CA GLY A 65 4.60 -3.46 12.06
C GLY A 65 4.80 -2.18 11.26
N VAL A 66 6.06 -1.92 10.92
CA VAL A 66 6.50 -0.71 10.23
C VAL A 66 7.00 -1.10 8.83
N SER A 67 6.46 -0.45 7.81
CA SER A 67 6.85 -0.68 6.41
C SER A 67 7.06 0.64 5.67
N LEU A 68 7.95 0.63 4.68
CA LEU A 68 8.28 1.76 3.81
C LEU A 68 8.26 1.26 2.36
N GLY A 69 7.27 1.70 1.58
CA GLY A 69 7.01 1.21 0.23
C GLY A 69 6.81 -0.30 0.25
N GLU A 70 7.69 -1.01 -0.44
CA GLU A 70 7.74 -2.48 -0.50
C GLU A 70 8.48 -3.13 0.69
N THR A 71 9.25 -2.35 1.44
CA THR A 71 10.14 -2.84 2.49
C THR A 71 9.40 -2.97 3.81
N GLN A 72 9.36 -4.18 4.38
CA GLN A 72 8.81 -4.43 5.71
C GLN A 72 9.94 -4.46 6.75
N LEU A 73 10.00 -3.47 7.64
CA LEU A 73 11.05 -3.36 8.67
C LEU A 73 10.77 -4.26 9.88
N SER A 74 9.50 -4.39 10.26
CA SER A 74 9.05 -5.23 11.38
C SER A 74 7.76 -6.00 11.07
N GLY A 75 7.54 -6.29 9.77
CA GLY A 75 6.24 -6.63 9.22
C GLY A 75 5.44 -5.37 8.84
N GLY A 76 4.19 -5.55 8.45
CA GLY A 76 3.30 -4.44 8.13
C GLY A 76 2.80 -4.46 6.69
N MET A 77 2.09 -3.40 6.31
CA MET A 77 1.44 -3.32 5.00
C MET A 77 2.53 -3.25 3.93
N LYS A 78 2.31 -3.85 2.76
CA LYS A 78 3.34 -3.94 1.71
C LYS A 78 2.86 -3.31 0.42
N GLN A 79 3.62 -2.37 -0.16
CA GLN A 79 3.37 -1.97 -1.53
C GLN A 79 3.65 -3.14 -2.47
N ILE A 80 2.68 -3.48 -3.31
CA ILE A 80 2.77 -4.60 -4.26
C ILE A 80 2.66 -4.17 -5.72
N GLY A 81 2.40 -2.88 -5.97
CA GLY A 81 2.41 -2.31 -7.30
C GLY A 81 2.39 -0.78 -7.25
N PHE A 82 3.03 -0.16 -8.23
CA PHE A 82 2.98 1.29 -8.39
C PHE A 82 3.21 1.72 -9.83
N TYR A 83 2.76 2.94 -10.13
CA TYR A 83 3.19 3.68 -11.30
C TYR A 83 3.32 5.16 -10.97
N GLN A 84 4.32 5.81 -11.57
CA GLN A 84 4.57 7.23 -11.41
C GLN A 84 5.29 7.77 -12.65
N PHE A 85 4.61 8.66 -13.37
CA PHE A 85 5.25 9.59 -14.30
C PHE A 85 6.03 10.67 -13.54
N SER A 86 7.02 11.27 -14.19
CA SER A 86 7.83 12.36 -13.63
C SER A 86 7.02 13.58 -13.18
N ASP A 87 5.85 13.78 -13.78
CA ASP A 87 4.89 14.86 -13.54
C ASP A 87 3.58 14.33 -12.90
N SER A 88 3.62 13.20 -12.20
CA SER A 88 2.41 12.64 -11.59
C SER A 88 1.81 13.59 -10.55
N ASP A 89 0.54 13.92 -10.69
CA ASP A 89 -0.23 14.63 -9.68
C ASP A 89 -1.62 13.97 -9.56
N SER A 90 -1.62 12.79 -8.95
CA SER A 90 -2.80 11.92 -8.90
C SER A 90 -3.69 12.24 -7.70
N TRP A 91 -4.98 12.46 -7.96
CA TRP A 91 -5.97 12.80 -6.94
C TRP A 91 -6.66 11.56 -6.36
N ALA A 92 -7.05 10.60 -7.20
CA ALA A 92 -7.64 9.34 -6.76
C ALA A 92 -7.18 8.17 -7.63
N ALA A 93 -7.13 7.00 -7.02
CA ALA A 93 -6.86 5.72 -7.66
C ALA A 93 -7.91 4.71 -7.19
N LYS A 94 -8.75 4.23 -8.10
CA LYS A 94 -9.90 3.37 -7.80
C LYS A 94 -9.89 2.12 -8.67
N THR A 95 -10.23 0.98 -8.08
CA THR A 95 -10.48 -0.26 -8.83
C THR A 95 -11.89 -0.76 -8.54
N PRO A 96 -12.84 -0.65 -9.50
CA PRO A 96 -14.23 -1.06 -9.25
C PRO A 96 -14.38 -2.55 -8.92
N LYS A 97 -13.45 -3.39 -9.40
CA LYS A 97 -13.50 -4.83 -9.23
C LYS A 97 -12.10 -5.44 -9.30
N ILE A 98 -11.86 -6.38 -8.40
CA ILE A 98 -10.70 -7.27 -8.42
C ILE A 98 -11.17 -8.65 -8.87
N ALA A 99 -10.47 -9.24 -9.84
CA ALA A 99 -10.75 -10.58 -10.32
C ALA A 99 -10.33 -11.63 -9.29
N ARG A 100 -10.79 -12.88 -9.46
CA ARG A 100 -10.56 -13.95 -8.48
C ARG A 100 -9.10 -14.35 -8.34
N ASP A 101 -8.35 -14.22 -9.42
CA ASP A 101 -6.90 -14.41 -9.49
C ASP A 101 -6.11 -13.24 -8.87
N GLY A 102 -6.77 -12.10 -8.65
CA GLY A 102 -6.19 -10.89 -8.10
C GLY A 102 -5.93 -9.79 -9.15
N ASP A 103 -6.18 -10.05 -10.43
CA ASP A 103 -5.95 -9.08 -11.49
C ASP A 103 -6.99 -7.96 -11.43
N PHE A 104 -6.61 -6.74 -11.81
CA PHE A 104 -7.55 -5.65 -11.95
C PHE A 104 -7.05 -4.50 -12.81
N PHE A 105 -8.00 -3.68 -13.24
CA PHE A 105 -7.72 -2.36 -13.78
C PHE A 105 -7.80 -1.30 -12.68
N LEU A 106 -6.77 -0.47 -12.59
CA LEU A 106 -6.72 0.68 -11.71
C LEU A 106 -6.96 1.95 -12.53
N TYR A 107 -7.92 2.75 -12.10
CA TYR A 107 -8.26 4.02 -12.73
C TYR A 107 -7.69 5.14 -11.86
N GLY A 108 -6.64 5.79 -12.35
CA GLY A 108 -6.03 6.96 -11.74
C GLY A 108 -6.51 8.23 -12.41
N ASN A 109 -6.85 9.26 -11.64
CA ASN A 109 -7.07 10.59 -12.19
C ASN A 109 -5.90 11.51 -11.83
N ASP A 110 -5.14 11.87 -12.85
CA ASP A 110 -4.07 12.86 -12.78
C ASP A 110 -4.62 14.25 -13.11
N LEU A 111 -4.22 15.26 -12.33
CA LEU A 111 -4.70 16.63 -12.50
C LEU A 111 -4.29 17.25 -13.85
N SER A 112 -3.18 16.81 -14.43
CA SER A 112 -2.64 17.33 -15.68
C SER A 112 -2.97 16.46 -16.89
N ARG A 113 -2.89 15.13 -16.74
CA ARG A 113 -3.06 14.17 -17.84
C ARG A 113 -4.50 13.63 -17.98
N GLY A 114 -5.35 13.84 -16.98
CA GLY A 114 -6.71 13.32 -16.97
C GLY A 114 -6.76 11.89 -16.44
N MET A 115 -7.37 10.96 -17.19
CA MET A 115 -7.56 9.58 -16.72
C MET A 115 -6.47 8.66 -17.26
N ASP A 116 -5.70 8.07 -16.36
CA ASP A 116 -4.75 6.99 -16.64
C ASP A 116 -5.35 5.65 -16.22
N ILE A 117 -5.27 4.64 -17.09
CA ILE A 117 -5.72 3.28 -16.79
C ILE A 117 -4.50 2.36 -16.71
N TYR A 118 -4.38 1.64 -15.60
CA TYR A 118 -3.30 0.70 -15.36
C TYR A 118 -3.86 -0.71 -15.26
N HIS A 119 -3.11 -1.69 -15.77
CA HIS A 119 -3.36 -3.09 -15.49
C HIS A 119 -2.44 -3.55 -14.37
N PHE A 120 -3.02 -4.06 -13.28
CA PHE A 120 -2.31 -4.80 -12.24
C PHE A 120 -2.40 -6.29 -12.58
N ASP A 121 -1.26 -6.86 -12.96
CA ASP A 121 -1.09 -8.30 -13.20
C ASP A 121 -0.71 -8.97 -11.88
N ALA A 122 -1.63 -9.76 -11.31
CA ALA A 122 -1.39 -10.51 -10.09
C ALA A 122 -0.58 -11.78 -10.33
N GLY A 123 -0.18 -12.09 -11.56
CA GLY A 123 0.74 -13.16 -11.93
C GLY A 123 2.18 -12.96 -11.43
N GLY A 124 2.50 -11.78 -10.89
CA GLY A 124 3.71 -11.55 -10.09
C GLY A 124 3.80 -12.47 -8.88
N GLU A 125 4.97 -12.52 -8.24
CA GLU A 125 5.22 -13.47 -7.15
C GLU A 125 4.22 -13.30 -6.00
N LYS A 126 3.27 -14.24 -5.89
CA LYS A 126 2.28 -14.23 -4.81
C LYS A 126 2.96 -14.67 -3.52
N SER A 127 2.80 -13.90 -2.45
CA SER A 127 3.19 -14.34 -1.11
C SER A 127 2.66 -15.76 -0.86
N LYS A 128 3.56 -16.70 -0.55
CA LYS A 128 3.19 -18.11 -0.26
C LYS A 128 2.27 -18.22 0.97
N ASN A 129 2.19 -17.16 1.77
CA ASN A 129 1.30 -17.06 2.91
C ASN A 129 0.15 -16.09 2.60
N LYS A 130 -1.08 -16.61 2.55
CA LYS A 130 -2.30 -15.80 2.42
C LYS A 130 -2.50 -14.81 3.58
N GLY A 131 -1.74 -14.99 4.67
CA GLY A 131 -1.88 -14.22 5.90
C GLY A 131 -3.23 -14.47 6.57
N ARG A 132 -3.30 -14.11 7.85
CA ARG A 132 -4.54 -13.91 8.59
C ARG A 132 -4.31 -12.67 9.43
N PHE A 133 -5.34 -11.84 9.60
CA PHE A 133 -5.31 -10.81 10.62
C PHE A 133 -4.98 -11.44 11.97
N MET A 134 -3.81 -11.07 12.52
CA MET A 134 -3.45 -11.46 13.88
C MET A 134 -4.52 -10.92 14.82
N SER A 135 -4.94 -11.74 15.78
CA SER A 135 -5.65 -11.20 16.93
C SER A 135 -4.72 -10.24 17.68
N PRO A 136 -5.26 -9.30 18.48
CA PRO A 136 -4.44 -8.37 19.26
C PRO A 136 -3.36 -9.08 20.09
N THR A 137 -3.71 -10.21 20.71
CA THR A 137 -2.78 -11.04 21.50
C THR A 137 -1.66 -11.67 20.67
N GLU A 138 -1.96 -12.09 19.44
CA GLU A 138 -0.96 -12.67 18.53
C GLU A 138 0.04 -11.62 18.04
N ALA A 139 -0.43 -10.39 17.80
CA ALA A 139 0.41 -9.26 17.41
C ALA A 139 1.40 -8.87 18.52
N GLU A 140 0.94 -8.81 19.76
CA GLU A 140 1.75 -8.46 20.94
C GLU A 140 2.86 -9.50 21.22
N LEU A 141 2.53 -10.79 21.05
CA LEU A 141 3.48 -11.90 21.16
C LEU A 141 4.51 -11.93 20.01
N TYR A 142 4.12 -11.52 18.81
CA TYR A 142 5.01 -11.51 17.65
C TYR A 142 6.01 -10.35 17.70
N LEU A 143 5.55 -9.15 18.03
CA LEU A 143 6.37 -7.94 18.11
C LEU A 143 7.36 -7.95 19.28
N SER A 144 7.05 -8.68 20.35
CA SER A 144 7.98 -8.84 21.49
C SER A 144 9.14 -9.79 21.21
N LYS A 145 9.07 -10.60 20.15
CA LYS A 145 10.04 -11.67 19.85
C LYS A 145 10.85 -11.46 18.57
N ASN A 146 10.34 -10.67 17.64
CA ASN A 146 10.96 -10.48 16.33
C ASN A 146 11.40 -9.03 16.14
N VAL A 147 12.68 -8.79 16.36
CA VAL A 147 13.36 -7.55 15.98
C VAL A 147 14.47 -7.93 14.99
N GLY A 148 14.16 -8.00 13.69
CA GLY A 148 15.22 -8.09 12.67
C GLY A 148 14.91 -8.74 11.31
N GLU A 149 15.49 -8.08 10.30
CA GLU A 149 16.06 -8.48 8.98
C GLU A 149 15.19 -8.97 7.79
N ILE A 150 15.57 -8.47 6.61
CA ILE A 150 14.86 -8.49 5.32
C ILE A 150 15.54 -9.52 4.37
N PRO A 151 14.78 -10.39 3.68
CA PRO A 151 15.32 -11.29 2.63
C PRO A 151 15.76 -10.54 1.36
N ALA A 152 16.82 -11.02 0.72
CA ALA A 152 17.54 -10.33 -0.37
C ALA A 152 16.94 -10.49 -1.79
N ASP A 153 15.80 -11.17 -1.94
CA ASP A 153 15.36 -11.74 -3.22
C ASP A 153 13.95 -11.31 -3.69
N TYR A 154 13.49 -10.08 -3.39
CA TYR A 154 12.16 -9.62 -3.83
C TYR A 154 12.19 -8.67 -5.03
N GLU A 155 11.40 -8.99 -6.06
CA GLU A 155 11.28 -8.23 -7.31
C GLU A 155 9.92 -7.49 -7.38
N MET A 156 9.93 -6.23 -7.81
CA MET A 156 8.72 -5.38 -7.93
C MET A 156 7.88 -5.73 -9.17
N VAL A 157 6.55 -5.70 -9.03
CA VAL A 157 5.63 -5.65 -10.17
C VAL A 157 5.40 -4.19 -10.56
N CYS A 158 5.94 -3.77 -11.70
CA CYS A 158 5.57 -2.50 -12.33
C CYS A 158 4.13 -2.57 -12.83
N LEU A 159 3.27 -1.61 -12.45
CA LEU A 159 1.96 -1.45 -13.09
C LEU A 159 2.17 -1.09 -14.56
N ILE A 160 1.43 -1.74 -15.47
CA ILE A 160 1.60 -1.53 -16.92
C ILE A 160 0.54 -0.53 -17.41
N PRO A 161 0.91 0.67 -17.90
CA PRO A 161 -0.02 1.62 -18.49
C PRO A 161 -0.71 1.00 -19.71
N GLN A 162 -2.03 1.13 -19.77
CA GLN A 162 -2.81 0.73 -20.95
C GLN A 162 -3.27 2.01 -21.65
N ARG A 163 -2.80 2.23 -22.88
CA ARG A 163 -3.28 3.33 -23.75
C ARG A 163 -4.46 2.87 -24.58
#